data_AF-A0A914YPZ3-F1
#
_entry.id   AF-A0A914YPZ3-F1
#
_cell.length_a   1.000
_cell.length_b   1.000
_cell.length_c   1.000
_cell.angle_alpha   90.00
_cell.angle_beta   90.00
_cell.angle_gamma   90.00
#
_symmetry.space_group_name_H-M   'P 1'
#
loop_
_entity.id
_entity.type
_entity.pdbx_description
1 polymer ?
#
loop_
_entity_poly.entity_id
_entity_poly.type
_entity_poly.pdbx_seq_one_letter_code
_entity_poly.pdbx_strand_id
1 'polypeptide(L)'
;MLDIEQNESSQIIPSDESRPESVLLLQSESELIKTSKLYKILSNEKCADAYFIFPNETQIPSHRCILYESSAIFAKIIDETSESPVTINIADFDVETVKAVLEFLYGKIDSIDGKEIDAFKFAVKYNIQELMDSCCSFFEKSVAPSNN
;
A
#
# COMPACT_ATOMS: atom_id res chain seq x y z
N MET A 1 36.80 -69.75 -5.36
CA MET A 1 36.29 -69.69 -6.75
C MET A 1 34.93 -68.99 -6.64
N LEU A 2 34.87 -67.78 -7.22
CA LEU A 2 33.73 -66.92 -7.65
C LEU A 2 32.30 -67.45 -7.36
N ASP A 3 31.31 -66.67 -6.89
CA ASP A 3 30.79 -65.42 -7.46
C ASP A 3 29.99 -64.54 -6.46
N ILE A 4 29.86 -63.26 -6.81
CA ILE A 4 29.02 -62.20 -6.21
C ILE A 4 27.86 -61.92 -7.18
N GLU A 5 26.60 -61.92 -6.72
CA GLU A 5 25.46 -61.15 -7.29
C GLU A 5 24.49 -60.81 -6.11
N GLN A 6 24.44 -59.57 -5.61
CA GLN A 6 23.52 -58.44 -5.94
C GLN A 6 22.00 -58.75 -5.76
N ASN A 7 21.34 -58.15 -4.72
CA ASN A 7 20.37 -57.03 -4.80
C ASN A 7 18.90 -57.56 -4.91
N GLU A 8 17.83 -57.15 -4.19
CA GLU A 8 17.27 -55.82 -3.88
C GLU A 8 16.33 -55.82 -2.64
N SER A 9 16.51 -54.79 -1.82
CA SER A 9 15.51 -53.84 -1.29
C SER A 9 14.06 -54.27 -0.93
N SER A 10 13.71 -54.06 0.35
CA SER A 10 12.38 -53.59 0.74
C SER A 10 12.54 -52.54 1.84
N GLN A 11 12.37 -51.26 1.46
CA GLN A 11 12.34 -50.14 2.38
C GLN A 11 11.01 -50.15 3.14
N ILE A 12 11.08 -50.35 4.45
CA ILE A 12 9.97 -50.09 5.38
C ILE A 12 10.14 -48.64 5.85
N ILE A 13 9.25 -47.77 5.37
CA ILE A 13 9.15 -46.37 5.79
C ILE A 13 8.56 -46.37 7.22
N PRO A 14 9.20 -45.77 8.24
CA PRO A 14 8.56 -45.60 9.53
C PRO A 14 7.52 -44.48 9.44
N SER A 15 6.34 -44.78 9.97
CA SER A 15 5.27 -43.86 10.32
C SER A 15 5.75 -42.83 11.34
N ASP A 16 6.03 -41.61 10.92
CA ASP A 16 6.08 -40.44 11.79
C ASP A 16 5.13 -39.38 11.25
N GLU A 17 3.92 -39.41 11.79
CA GLU A 17 2.86 -38.45 11.58
C GLU A 17 3.09 -37.23 12.47
N SER A 18 4.22 -36.55 12.27
CA SER A 18 4.46 -35.20 12.77
C SER A 18 4.60 -34.26 11.58
N ARG A 19 3.46 -33.96 10.95
CA ARG A 19 3.37 -32.81 10.05
C ARG A 19 3.86 -31.59 10.82
N PRO A 20 4.92 -30.89 10.39
CA PRO A 20 5.41 -29.75 11.14
C PRO A 20 4.33 -28.65 11.11
N GLU A 21 4.03 -28.06 12.27
CA GLU A 21 3.10 -26.93 12.43
C GLU A 21 3.38 -25.77 11.46
N SER A 22 4.58 -25.73 10.87
CA SER A 22 4.98 -24.77 9.85
C SER A 22 4.13 -24.82 8.56
N VAL A 23 3.47 -25.94 8.23
CA VAL A 23 2.62 -26.00 7.02
C VAL A 23 1.23 -25.41 7.25
N LEU A 24 0.73 -25.42 8.50
CA LEU A 24 -0.57 -24.84 8.85
C LEU A 24 -0.53 -23.31 8.93
N LEU A 25 0.65 -22.73 9.20
CA LEU A 25 0.85 -21.29 9.28
C LEU A 25 0.83 -20.58 7.91
N LEU A 26 1.12 -21.29 6.82
CA LEU A 26 1.14 -20.71 5.47
C LEU A 26 -0.25 -20.61 4.83
N GLN A 27 -1.24 -21.34 5.34
CA GLN A 27 -2.60 -21.35 4.78
C GLN A 27 -3.54 -20.33 5.42
N SER A 28 -3.11 -19.66 6.51
CA SER A 28 -3.87 -18.60 7.19
C SER A 28 -3.43 -17.18 6.85
N GLU A 29 -2.37 -17.00 6.04
CA GLU A 29 -1.85 -15.67 5.69
C GLU A 29 -2.62 -15.00 4.55
N SER A 30 -3.57 -15.69 3.90
CA SER A 30 -4.23 -15.18 2.70
C SER A 30 -5.50 -14.36 2.94
N GLU A 31 -6.05 -14.29 4.16
CA GLU A 31 -7.41 -13.71 4.34
C GLU A 31 -7.55 -12.52 5.31
N LEU A 32 -6.60 -12.15 6.20
CA LEU A 32 -6.93 -11.15 7.25
C LEU A 32 -5.85 -10.14 7.71
N ILE A 33 -4.69 -10.02 7.04
CA ILE A 33 -3.71 -8.94 7.34
C ILE A 33 -3.11 -8.36 6.04
N LYS A 34 -3.94 -7.66 5.25
CA LYS A 34 -3.45 -6.60 4.34
C LYS A 34 -3.63 -5.21 4.98
N THR A 35 -3.61 -5.11 6.32
CA THR A 35 -3.28 -3.83 6.94
C THR A 35 -1.78 -3.65 6.80
N SER A 36 -1.37 -3.05 5.68
CA SER A 36 -0.01 -2.60 5.44
C SER A 36 0.60 -2.06 6.74
N LYS A 37 1.81 -2.52 7.10
CA LYS A 37 2.55 -1.98 8.27
C LYS A 37 2.66 -0.46 8.18
N LEU A 38 2.66 0.08 6.95
CA LEU A 38 2.67 1.51 6.68
C LEU A 38 1.33 2.16 7.06
N TYR A 39 0.18 1.55 6.75
CA TYR A 39 -1.10 2.11 7.20
C TYR A 39 -1.18 2.23 8.74
N LYS A 40 -0.59 1.28 9.47
CA LYS A 40 -0.55 1.35 10.94
C LYS A 40 0.19 2.58 11.44
N ILE A 41 1.32 2.96 10.83
CA ILE A 41 2.05 4.19 11.21
C ILE A 41 1.29 5.46 10.84
N LEU A 42 0.53 5.46 9.73
CA LEU A 42 -0.36 6.57 9.38
C LEU A 42 -1.46 6.72 10.44
N SER A 43 -2.15 5.63 10.79
CA SER A 43 -3.32 5.64 11.68
C SER A 43 -3.02 5.98 13.14
N ASN A 44 -1.79 5.74 13.59
CA ASN A 44 -1.38 6.02 14.97
C ASN A 44 -0.56 7.30 15.09
N GLU A 45 -0.33 7.99 13.97
CA GLU A 45 0.36 9.29 13.87
C GLU A 45 1.79 9.29 14.43
N LYS A 46 2.39 8.11 14.65
CA LYS A 46 3.75 8.00 15.20
C LYS A 46 4.79 8.34 14.15
N CYS A 47 5.82 9.07 14.56
CA CYS A 47 6.91 9.50 13.67
C CYS A 47 6.47 10.43 12.54
N ALA A 48 5.28 11.04 12.66
CA ALA A 48 4.85 12.05 11.71
C ALA A 48 5.83 13.24 11.73
N ASP A 49 6.37 13.55 10.57
CA ASP A 49 7.34 14.63 10.32
C ASP A 49 6.92 15.51 9.13
N ALA A 50 5.71 15.29 8.61
CA ALA A 50 5.03 16.12 7.63
C ALA A 50 3.55 16.29 7.99
N TYR A 51 2.97 17.45 7.66
CA TYR A 51 1.56 17.76 7.91
C TYR A 51 0.91 18.41 6.69
N PHE A 52 -0.27 17.93 6.32
CA PHE A 52 -1.15 18.63 5.39
C PHE A 52 -2.02 19.61 6.17
N ILE A 53 -1.98 20.90 5.81
CA ILE A 53 -2.68 21.98 6.51
C ILE A 53 -3.79 22.53 5.62
N PHE A 54 -5.00 22.64 6.17
CA PHE A 54 -6.19 23.11 5.45
C PHE A 54 -6.61 24.52 5.92
N PRO A 55 -7.39 25.29 5.13
CA PRO A 55 -7.81 26.65 5.49
C PRO A 55 -8.64 26.73 6.77
N ASN A 56 -9.31 25.64 7.14
CA ASN A 56 -10.07 25.51 8.38
C ASN A 56 -9.19 25.08 9.57
N GLU A 57 -7.87 25.23 9.47
CA GLU A 57 -6.87 24.83 10.46
C GLU A 57 -6.85 23.33 10.80
N THR A 58 -7.59 22.50 10.04
CA THR A 58 -7.48 21.05 10.15
C THR A 58 -6.12 20.61 9.64
N GLN A 59 -5.56 19.58 10.27
CA GLN A 59 -4.27 19.01 9.89
C GLN A 59 -4.39 17.50 9.73
N ILE A 60 -3.64 16.95 8.77
CA ILE A 60 -3.46 15.49 8.63
C ILE A 60 -1.97 15.18 8.78
N PRO A 61 -1.55 14.38 9.77
CA PRO A 61 -0.17 13.94 9.92
C PRO A 61 0.23 12.93 8.83
N SER A 62 1.50 12.98 8.41
CA SER A 62 2.10 12.08 7.42
C SER A 62 3.62 11.99 7.61
N HIS A 63 4.28 11.27 6.72
CA HIS A 63 5.71 10.93 6.78
C HIS A 63 6.42 11.38 5.51
N ARG A 64 7.50 12.15 5.66
CA ARG A 64 8.32 12.70 4.57
C ARG A 64 8.79 11.60 3.63
N CYS A 65 9.27 10.48 4.16
CA CYS A 65 9.83 9.39 3.34
C CYS A 65 8.79 8.79 2.37
N ILE A 66 7.54 8.61 2.81
CA ILE A 66 6.46 8.10 1.98
C ILE A 66 6.10 9.13 0.91
N LEU A 67 5.94 10.40 1.30
CA LEU A 67 5.60 11.47 0.38
C LEU A 67 6.69 11.70 -0.67
N TYR A 68 7.96 11.66 -0.26
CA TYR A 68 9.13 11.85 -1.11
C TYR A 68 9.16 10.82 -2.25
N GLU A 69 8.96 9.55 -1.91
CA GLU A 69 8.94 8.47 -2.91
C GLU A 69 7.68 8.54 -3.81
N SER A 70 6.54 8.93 -3.23
CA SER A 70 5.26 8.93 -3.94
C SER A 70 5.13 10.02 -5.00
N SER A 71 5.94 11.07 -4.94
CA SER A 71 5.79 12.26 -5.78
C SER A 71 7.06 13.07 -5.90
N ALA A 72 7.47 13.35 -7.14
CA ALA A 72 8.54 14.30 -7.42
C ALA A 72 8.22 15.74 -6.94
N ILE A 73 6.92 16.11 -6.85
CA ILE A 73 6.50 17.42 -6.33
C ILE A 73 6.68 17.47 -4.83
N PHE A 74 6.30 16.42 -4.10
CA PHE A 74 6.55 16.34 -2.67
C PHE A 74 8.04 16.28 -2.37
N ALA A 75 8.83 15.51 -3.12
CA ALA A 75 10.29 15.48 -3.00
C ALA A 75 10.89 16.88 -3.10
N LYS A 76 10.48 17.64 -4.13
CA LYS A 76 10.91 19.03 -4.32
C LYS A 76 10.52 19.92 -3.13
N ILE A 77 9.28 19.86 -2.65
CA ILE A 77 8.83 20.65 -1.48
C ILE A 77 9.67 20.32 -0.25
N ILE A 78 9.95 19.03 -0.04
CA ILE A 78 10.72 18.52 1.10
C ILE A 78 12.19 18.93 1.02
N ASP A 79 12.79 18.99 -0.17
CA ASP A 79 14.18 19.39 -0.38
C ASP A 79 14.37 20.92 -0.31
N GLU A 80 13.36 21.71 -0.69
CA GLU A 80 13.40 23.17 -0.67
C GLU A 80 13.13 23.77 0.72
N THR A 81 12.51 23.01 1.62
CA THR A 81 12.18 23.47 2.97
C THR A 81 13.23 23.07 4.01
N SER A 82 13.53 23.99 4.93
CA SER A 82 14.30 23.70 6.14
C SER A 82 13.39 23.47 7.36
N GLU A 83 12.08 23.51 7.18
CA GLU A 83 11.10 23.33 8.25
C GLU A 83 11.06 21.88 8.73
N SER A 84 10.95 21.73 10.06
CA SER A 84 10.74 20.44 10.71
C SER A 84 9.75 20.64 11.85
N PRO A 85 8.50 20.15 11.72
CA PRO A 85 8.00 19.29 10.64
C PRO A 85 7.71 20.06 9.33
N VAL A 86 7.70 19.33 8.21
CA VAL A 86 7.35 19.89 6.89
C VAL A 86 5.85 20.18 6.84
N THR A 87 5.45 21.34 6.32
CA THR A 87 4.04 21.68 6.14
C THR A 87 3.67 21.78 4.66
N ILE A 88 2.53 21.20 4.27
CA ILE A 88 1.99 21.21 2.90
C ILE A 88 0.59 21.82 2.96
N ASN A 89 0.45 23.04 2.46
CA ASN A 89 -0.83 23.74 2.46
C ASN A 89 -1.75 23.21 1.35
N ILE A 90 -2.96 22.80 1.72
CA ILE A 90 -3.98 22.26 0.83
C ILE A 90 -5.19 23.19 0.82
N ALA A 91 -5.39 23.94 -0.26
CA ALA A 91 -6.56 24.82 -0.43
C ALA A 91 -7.63 24.26 -1.38
N ASP A 92 -7.24 23.39 -2.31
CA ASP A 92 -8.10 22.99 -3.44
C ASP A 92 -8.80 21.64 -3.25
N PHE A 93 -8.57 20.98 -2.11
CA PHE A 93 -9.09 19.65 -1.81
C PHE A 93 -9.65 19.59 -0.40
N ASP A 94 -10.70 18.80 -0.22
CA ASP A 94 -11.25 18.54 1.10
C ASP A 94 -10.37 17.55 1.89
N VAL A 95 -10.56 17.56 3.21
CA VAL A 95 -9.81 16.72 4.15
C VAL A 95 -10.01 15.23 3.81
N GLU A 96 -11.21 14.85 3.38
CA GLU A 96 -11.54 13.45 3.11
C GLU A 96 -10.87 12.92 1.83
N THR A 97 -10.75 13.73 0.76
CA THR A 97 -9.98 13.33 -0.43
C THR A 97 -8.53 13.07 -0.08
N VAL A 98 -7.89 13.99 0.67
CA VAL A 98 -6.48 13.83 1.05
C VAL A 98 -6.29 12.62 1.96
N LYS A 99 -7.22 12.34 2.88
CA LYS A 99 -7.21 11.12 3.69
C LYS A 99 -7.26 9.88 2.81
N ALA A 100 -8.18 9.81 1.84
CA ALA A 100 -8.28 8.66 0.94
C ALA A 100 -7.00 8.46 0.11
N VAL A 101 -6.40 9.55 -0.40
CA VAL A 101 -5.11 9.50 -1.10
C VAL A 101 -4.00 8.97 -0.19
N LEU A 102 -3.91 9.43 1.06
CA LEU A 102 -2.92 8.89 1.99
C LEU A 102 -3.19 7.43 2.32
N GLU A 103 -4.44 7.02 2.49
CA GLU A 103 -4.76 5.61 2.68
C GLU A 103 -4.32 4.74 1.49
N PHE A 104 -4.42 5.26 0.26
CA PHE A 104 -3.88 4.62 -0.94
C PHE A 104 -2.34 4.55 -0.90
N LEU A 105 -1.65 5.67 -0.67
CA LEU A 105 -0.18 5.72 -0.64
C LEU A 105 0.44 4.82 0.43
N TYR A 106 -0.27 4.63 1.56
CA TYR A 106 0.17 3.76 2.63
C TYR A 106 -0.30 2.30 2.45
N GLY A 107 -0.92 1.97 1.31
CA GLY A 107 -1.31 0.62 0.92
C GLY A 107 -2.47 0.04 1.73
N LYS A 108 -3.39 0.89 2.22
CA LYS A 108 -4.61 0.45 2.91
C LYS A 108 -5.71 0.09 1.91
N ILE A 109 -5.85 0.88 0.85
CA ILE A 109 -6.88 0.74 -0.18
C ILE A 109 -6.22 0.68 -1.56
N ASP A 110 -6.79 -0.15 -2.43
CA ASP A 110 -6.33 -0.28 -3.82
C ASP A 110 -7.13 0.63 -4.78
N SER A 111 -8.28 1.17 -4.34
CA SER A 111 -9.17 2.07 -5.08
C SER A 111 -9.75 3.14 -4.15
N ILE A 112 -10.02 4.34 -4.69
CA ILE A 112 -10.62 5.47 -3.95
C ILE A 112 -12.08 5.64 -4.37
N ASP A 113 -12.97 4.84 -3.76
CA ASP A 113 -14.37 4.83 -4.15
C ASP A 113 -15.11 6.10 -3.67
N GLY A 114 -15.90 6.71 -4.56
CA GLY A 114 -16.73 7.89 -4.29
C GLY A 114 -15.98 9.23 -4.26
N LYS A 115 -14.66 9.24 -4.50
CA LYS A 115 -13.81 10.43 -4.60
C LYS A 115 -12.80 10.36 -5.75
N GLU A 116 -13.04 9.51 -6.73
CA GLU A 116 -12.14 9.19 -7.83
C GLU A 116 -11.72 10.43 -8.62
N ILE A 117 -12.67 11.33 -8.89
CA ILE A 117 -12.41 12.55 -9.67
C ILE A 117 -11.48 13.50 -8.91
N ASP A 118 -11.74 13.73 -7.63
CA ASP A 118 -10.93 14.67 -6.84
C ASP A 118 -9.58 14.06 -6.45
N ALA A 119 -9.53 12.74 -6.22
CA ALA A 119 -8.28 12.00 -6.09
C ALA A 119 -7.44 12.06 -7.37
N PHE A 120 -8.06 11.93 -8.55
CA PHE A 120 -7.37 12.08 -9.83
C PHE A 120 -6.81 13.49 -10.02
N LYS A 121 -7.60 14.54 -9.71
CA LYS A 121 -7.10 15.92 -9.72
C LYS A 121 -5.93 16.13 -8.76
N PHE A 122 -5.98 15.52 -7.57
CA PHE A 122 -4.88 15.54 -6.61
C PHE A 122 -3.64 14.87 -7.18
N ALA A 123 -3.81 13.69 -7.78
CA ALA A 123 -2.75 12.91 -8.40
C ALA A 123 -2.08 13.68 -9.54
N VAL A 124 -2.84 14.37 -10.38
CA VAL A 124 -2.31 15.22 -11.44
C VAL A 124 -1.54 16.41 -10.86
N LYS A 125 -2.10 17.11 -9.87
CA LYS A 125 -1.47 18.30 -9.25
C LYS A 125 -0.13 17.96 -8.61
N TYR A 126 -0.07 16.83 -7.89
CA TYR A 126 1.13 16.38 -7.19
C TYR A 126 1.93 15.34 -7.99
N ASN A 127 1.58 15.08 -9.24
CA ASN A 127 2.27 14.12 -10.12
C ASN A 127 2.50 12.73 -9.48
N ILE A 128 1.44 12.10 -8.98
CA ILE A 128 1.44 10.77 -8.37
C ILE A 128 0.96 9.75 -9.42
N GLN A 129 1.90 9.16 -10.16
CA GLN A 129 1.57 8.33 -11.33
C GLN A 129 0.72 7.10 -10.98
N GLU A 130 1.09 6.37 -9.93
CA GLU A 130 0.37 5.16 -9.50
C GLU A 130 -1.10 5.43 -9.18
N LEU A 131 -1.38 6.59 -8.59
CA LEU A 131 -2.74 7.01 -8.28
C LEU A 131 -3.51 7.42 -9.55
N MET A 132 -2.86 8.11 -10.49
CA MET A 132 -3.47 8.43 -11.78
C MET A 132 -3.86 7.16 -12.53
N ASP A 133 -2.97 6.17 -12.58
CA ASP A 133 -3.21 4.89 -13.27
C ASP A 133 -4.34 4.10 -12.61
N SER A 134 -4.41 4.10 -11.27
CA SER A 134 -5.50 3.47 -10.52
C SER A 134 -6.86 4.13 -10.82
N CYS A 135 -6.93 5.47 -10.78
CA CYS A 135 -8.14 6.21 -11.11
C CYS A 135 -8.57 6.02 -12.58
N CYS A 136 -7.63 6.05 -13.53
CA CYS A 136 -7.92 5.79 -14.95
C CYS A 136 -8.52 4.40 -15.16
N SER A 137 -7.93 3.37 -14.52
CA SER A 137 -8.43 2.00 -14.58
C SER A 137 -9.87 1.87 -14.05
N PHE A 138 -10.25 2.69 -13.08
CA PHE A 138 -11.62 2.76 -12.59
C PHE A 138 -12.56 3.43 -13.60
N PHE A 139 -12.15 4.56 -14.18
CA PHE A 139 -12.96 5.27 -15.18
C PHE A 139 -13.23 4.42 -16.43
N GLU A 140 -12.26 3.65 -16.90
CA GLU A 140 -12.47 2.74 -18.03
C GLU A 140 -13.51 1.65 -17.74
N LYS A 141 -13.49 1.09 -16.52
CA LYS A 141 -14.45 0.07 -16.08
C LYS A 141 -15.86 0.63 -15.90
N SER A 142 -15.99 1.88 -15.44
CA SER A 142 -17.29 2.51 -15.25
C SER A 142 -17.91 3.01 -16.56
N VAL A 143 -17.09 3.36 -17.55
CA VAL A 143 -17.55 3.81 -18.86
C VAL A 143 -17.95 2.64 -19.76
N ALA A 144 -17.43 1.43 -19.59
CA ALA A 144 -17.81 0.26 -20.36
C ALA A 144 -19.26 -0.18 -20.05
N PRO A 145 -20.26 0.20 -20.87
CA PRO A 145 -21.62 -0.26 -20.65
C PRO A 145 -21.66 -1.69 -21.17
N SER A 146 -22.28 -2.59 -20.42
CA SER A 146 -22.69 -3.92 -20.87
C SER A 146 -23.24 -3.86 -22.30
N ASN A 147 -22.47 -4.34 -23.27
CA ASN A 147 -22.93 -4.53 -24.65
C ASN A 147 -23.85 -5.76 -24.66
N ASN A 148 -25.14 -5.53 -24.42
CA ASN A 148 -26.21 -6.50 -24.59
C ASN A 148 -27.33 -5.89 -25.45
#